data_AF-A0A7R9HMZ6-F1
#
_entry.id   AF-A0A7R9HMZ6-F1
#
_cell.length_a   1.000
_cell.length_b   1.000
_cell.length_c   1.000
_cell.angle_alpha   90.00
_cell.angle_beta   90.00
_cell.angle_gamma   90.00
#
_symmetry.space_group_name_H-M   'P 1'
#
loop_
_entity.id
_entity.type
_entity.pdbx_description
1 polymer ?
#
loop_
_entity_poly.entity_id
_entity_poly.type
_entity_poly.pdbx_seq_one_letter_code
_entity_poly.pdbx_strand_id
1 'polypeptide(L)'
;MLEEEIGPCRGYFQRWFYNAQKGMCVPFGYGGCRGNSNNFLTEKECQDTCAIFSPSAAAVSQTQTQVSGGDVNELSDPEPSTDPPVNCLVSDWSVWTDCSVTCGVGIKERFRMIKVRIVLTSLREHPRNGGRPCPKRLVRRKKCHAGQCNK
;
A
#
# COMPACT_ATOMS: atom_id res chain seq x y z
N MET A 1 -2.87 19.09 -2.11
CA MET A 1 -1.74 18.15 -2.25
C MET A 1 -1.61 17.80 -3.72
N LEU A 2 -0.39 17.66 -4.25
CA LEU A 2 -0.11 17.50 -5.69
C LEU A 2 -0.54 16.11 -6.20
N GLU A 3 -0.96 15.99 -7.45
CA GLU A 3 -1.27 14.69 -8.10
C GLU A 3 0.01 13.91 -8.43
N GLU A 4 -0.10 12.65 -8.85
CA GLU A 4 1.05 11.86 -9.27
C GLU A 4 1.67 12.38 -10.59
N GLU A 5 3.00 12.39 -10.69
CA GLU A 5 3.70 12.77 -11.92
C GLU A 5 4.68 11.68 -12.34
N ILE A 6 4.34 11.00 -13.45
CA ILE A 6 5.19 9.97 -14.06
C ILE A 6 6.46 10.59 -14.65
N GLY A 7 6.35 11.80 -15.22
CA GLY A 7 7.44 12.47 -15.90
C GLY A 7 7.71 11.91 -17.32
N PRO A 8 8.59 12.57 -18.10
CA PRO A 8 8.81 12.24 -19.51
C PRO A 8 9.77 11.06 -19.74
N CYS A 9 10.51 10.65 -18.71
CA CYS A 9 11.42 9.51 -18.82
C CYS A 9 10.64 8.19 -18.90
N ARG A 10 11.19 7.22 -19.64
CA ARG A 10 10.53 5.94 -19.95
C ARG A 10 10.91 4.80 -19.02
N GLY A 11 11.52 5.10 -17.87
CA GLY A 11 11.78 4.11 -16.83
C GLY A 11 10.49 3.70 -16.12
N TYR A 12 10.54 2.58 -15.39
CA TYR A 12 9.47 2.20 -14.48
C TYR A 12 10.06 1.94 -13.11
N PHE A 13 9.96 2.95 -12.24
CA PHE A 13 10.36 2.87 -10.85
C PHE A 13 9.11 2.92 -9.99
N GLN A 14 8.82 1.84 -9.26
CA GLN A 14 7.69 1.85 -8.32
C GLN A 14 7.97 2.86 -7.21
N ARG A 15 7.12 3.87 -7.11
CA ARG A 15 7.15 4.92 -6.08
C ARG A 15 5.79 5.00 -5.40
N TRP A 16 5.68 5.82 -4.37
CA TRP A 16 4.47 6.04 -3.59
C TRP A 16 4.05 7.50 -3.69
N PHE A 17 2.77 7.76 -3.84
CA PHE A 17 2.20 9.09 -3.75
C PHE A 17 0.99 9.08 -2.82
N TYR A 18 0.72 10.18 -2.15
CA TYR A 18 -0.47 10.36 -1.33
C TYR A 18 -1.64 10.80 -2.20
N ASN A 19 -2.68 10.00 -2.23
CA ASN A 19 -3.94 10.36 -2.84
C ASN A 19 -4.82 11.07 -1.81
N ALA A 20 -4.98 12.39 -1.96
CA ALA A 20 -5.76 13.20 -1.02
C ALA A 20 -7.27 12.92 -1.05
N GLN A 21 -7.81 12.47 -2.19
CA GLN A 21 -9.23 12.09 -2.28
C GLN A 21 -9.53 10.84 -1.45
N LYS A 22 -8.56 9.92 -1.36
CA LYS A 22 -8.68 8.66 -0.61
C LYS A 22 -8.03 8.72 0.77
N GLY A 23 -7.33 9.81 1.09
CA GLY A 23 -6.58 9.96 2.34
C GLY A 23 -5.50 8.89 2.55
N MET A 24 -4.88 8.38 1.47
CA MET A 24 -3.96 7.24 1.58
C MET A 24 -2.80 7.29 0.57
N CYS A 25 -1.66 6.73 0.99
CA CYS A 25 -0.51 6.49 0.13
C CYS A 25 -0.73 5.27 -0.76
N VAL A 26 -0.52 5.45 -2.07
CA VAL A 26 -0.72 4.43 -3.10
C VAL A 26 0.49 4.37 -4.02
N PRO A 27 0.86 3.18 -4.54
CA PRO A 27 1.99 3.05 -5.44
C PRO A 27 1.66 3.57 -6.85
N PHE A 28 2.66 4.15 -7.52
CA PHE A 28 2.59 4.57 -8.92
C PHE A 28 3.92 4.31 -9.65
N GLY A 29 3.89 4.36 -10.99
CA GLY A 29 5.08 4.23 -11.83
C GLY A 29 5.71 5.57 -12.09
N TYR A 30 6.92 5.80 -11.56
CA TYR A 30 7.72 6.98 -11.86
C TYR A 30 8.69 6.70 -13.01
N GLY A 31 8.72 7.62 -13.98
CA GLY A 31 9.51 7.55 -15.20
C GLY A 31 11.03 7.64 -14.99
N GLY A 32 11.47 8.12 -13.83
CA GLY A 32 12.88 8.24 -13.46
C GLY A 32 13.49 9.61 -13.66
N CYS A 33 12.72 10.59 -14.14
CA CYS A 33 13.14 11.99 -14.14
C CYS A 33 11.93 12.93 -13.99
N ARG A 34 12.20 14.16 -13.53
CA ARG A 34 11.18 15.16 -13.14
C ARG A 34 10.32 14.63 -12.00
N GLY A 35 9.03 14.92 -11.96
CA GLY A 35 8.18 14.58 -10.84
C GLY A 35 8.08 15.69 -9.81
N ASN A 36 7.15 15.52 -8.90
CA ASN A 36 6.85 16.47 -7.85
C ASN A 36 7.12 15.86 -6.45
N SER A 37 6.90 16.65 -5.40
CA SER A 37 7.15 16.23 -4.01
C SER A 37 6.23 15.11 -3.53
N ASN A 38 5.19 14.74 -4.27
CA ASN A 38 4.32 13.61 -3.96
C ASN A 38 4.85 12.31 -4.60
N ASN A 39 6.14 12.05 -4.40
CA ASN A 39 6.87 10.92 -4.97
C ASN A 39 7.87 10.39 -3.95
N PHE A 40 7.47 9.33 -3.26
CA PHE A 40 8.19 8.74 -2.15
C PHE A 40 8.73 7.37 -2.55
N LEU A 41 9.90 7.01 -2.02
CA LEU A 41 10.47 5.69 -2.27
C LEU A 41 9.67 4.61 -1.55
N THR A 42 9.12 4.93 -0.38
CA THR A 42 8.40 3.99 0.47
C THR A 42 7.02 4.50 0.89
N GLU A 43 6.12 3.58 1.18
CA GLU A 43 4.79 3.88 1.72
C GLU A 43 4.87 4.67 3.02
N LYS A 44 5.83 4.30 3.89
CA LYS A 44 6.03 4.92 5.19
C LYS A 44 6.47 6.38 5.04
N GLU A 45 7.43 6.66 4.18
CA GLU A 45 7.88 8.02 3.89
C GLU A 45 6.72 8.91 3.40
N CYS A 46 5.87 8.37 2.52
CA CYS A 46 4.65 9.03 2.08
C CYS A 46 3.69 9.30 3.25
N GLN A 47 3.45 8.32 4.12
CA GLN A 47 2.56 8.46 5.27
C GLN A 47 3.10 9.46 6.27
N ASP A 48 4.36 9.36 6.67
CA ASP A 48 4.97 10.28 7.63
C ASP A 48 4.95 11.72 7.12
N THR A 49 5.08 11.92 5.81
CA THR A 49 5.03 13.24 5.18
C THR A 49 3.60 13.79 5.06
N CYS A 50 2.61 12.93 4.80
CA CYS A 50 1.27 13.37 4.36
C CYS A 50 0.11 13.02 5.32
N ALA A 51 0.26 12.04 6.21
CA ALA A 51 -0.78 11.54 7.11
C ALA A 51 -1.15 12.51 8.24
N ILE A 52 -0.38 13.58 8.44
CA ILE A 52 -0.68 14.64 9.41
C ILE A 52 -1.90 15.47 8.98
N PHE A 53 -2.33 15.42 7.71
CA PHE A 53 -3.43 16.22 7.18
C PHE A 53 -4.78 15.48 7.02
N SER A 54 -5.03 14.41 7.77
CA SER A 54 -6.38 13.82 7.84
C SER A 54 -7.21 14.51 8.94
N PRO A 55 -8.42 15.04 8.65
CA PRO A 55 -9.23 15.80 9.61
C PRO A 55 -9.82 14.95 10.76
N SER A 56 -9.41 13.68 10.90
CA SER A 56 -9.89 12.79 11.97
C SER A 56 -8.80 12.36 12.96
N ALA A 57 -7.62 13.00 12.95
CA ALA A 57 -6.56 12.76 13.94
C ALA A 57 -6.39 13.92 14.94
N ALA A 58 -7.44 14.71 15.18
CA ALA A 58 -7.49 15.63 16.30
C ALA A 58 -7.85 14.89 17.60
N ALA A 59 -6.94 14.05 18.10
CA ALA A 59 -6.91 13.60 19.50
C ALA A 59 -5.59 12.88 19.83
N VAL A 60 -4.44 13.55 19.68
CA VAL A 60 -3.31 13.29 20.59
C VAL A 60 -2.86 14.64 21.10
N SER A 61 -3.61 15.14 22.08
CA SER A 61 -3.15 16.22 22.93
C SER A 61 -1.95 15.71 23.70
N GLN A 62 -0.82 16.37 23.49
CA GLN A 62 0.39 16.23 24.28
C GLN A 62 0.01 16.33 25.76
N THR A 63 0.15 15.22 26.49
CA THR A 63 0.24 15.24 27.95
C THR A 63 1.50 14.48 28.30
N GLN A 64 2.57 15.25 28.51
CA GLN A 64 3.74 14.79 29.25
C GLN A 64 3.30 14.62 30.71
N THR A 65 3.21 13.38 31.16
CA THR A 65 3.15 13.09 32.60
C THR A 65 4.48 12.48 33.01
N GLN A 66 5.23 13.21 33.84
CA GLN A 66 6.44 12.73 34.48
C GLN A 66 6.08 11.63 35.48
N VAL A 67 6.69 10.45 35.38
CA VAL A 67 6.55 9.37 36.37
C VAL A 67 7.89 9.23 37.11
N SER A 68 7.87 9.61 38.38
CA SER A 68 8.91 9.33 39.36
C SER A 68 8.94 7.84 39.69
N GLY A 69 10.14 7.30 39.92
CA GLY A 69 10.40 5.86 40.05
C GLY A 69 9.81 5.14 41.26
N GLY A 70 9.73 3.82 41.14
CA GLY A 70 9.43 2.85 42.20
C GLY A 70 9.32 1.41 41.67
N ASP A 71 10.29 0.58 42.09
CA ASP A 71 10.24 -0.85 42.43
C ASP A 71 9.94 -1.94 41.37
N VAL A 72 10.97 -2.76 41.11
CA VAL A 72 10.93 -4.01 40.34
C VAL A 72 10.67 -5.21 41.26
N ASN A 73 9.54 -5.92 41.06
CA ASN A 73 9.43 -7.39 41.05
C ASN A 73 7.96 -7.82 41.19
N GLU A 74 7.40 -8.40 40.13
CA GLU A 74 6.56 -9.59 40.26
C GLU A 74 6.61 -10.36 38.92
N LEU A 75 7.31 -11.50 38.92
CA LEU A 75 7.19 -12.48 37.86
C LEU A 75 5.81 -13.14 37.99
N SER A 76 4.90 -12.78 37.10
CA SER A 76 3.77 -13.62 36.72
C SER A 76 3.95 -14.01 35.26
N ASP A 77 3.92 -15.31 35.00
CA ASP A 77 4.10 -15.93 33.70
C ASP A 77 3.23 -15.26 32.61
N PRO A 78 3.75 -14.99 31.40
CA PRO A 78 2.92 -14.52 30.30
C PRO A 78 1.99 -15.66 29.88
N GLU A 79 0.68 -15.44 30.03
CA GLU A 79 -0.34 -16.35 29.51
C GLU A 79 -0.07 -16.75 28.04
N PRO A 80 -0.28 -18.02 27.65
CA PRO A 80 -0.17 -18.41 26.25
C PRO A 80 -1.24 -17.67 25.45
N SER A 81 -0.82 -16.74 24.60
CA SER A 81 -1.71 -15.94 23.76
C SER A 81 -2.53 -16.83 22.82
N THR A 82 -3.80 -17.07 23.17
CA THR A 82 -4.79 -17.73 22.31
C THR A 82 -5.36 -16.75 21.28
N ASP A 83 -4.49 -16.02 20.59
CA ASP A 83 -4.93 -15.04 19.58
C ASP A 83 -5.49 -15.77 18.34
N PRO A 84 -6.64 -15.34 17.80
CA PRO A 84 -7.26 -16.01 16.66
C PRO A 84 -6.41 -15.94 15.38
N PRO A 85 -6.57 -16.90 14.45
CA PRO A 85 -5.88 -16.89 13.16
C PRO A 85 -6.23 -15.64 12.34
N VAL A 86 -5.20 -14.88 11.96
CA VAL A 86 -5.38 -13.69 11.11
C VAL A 86 -5.19 -14.07 9.65
N ASN A 87 -6.28 -14.10 8.90
CA ASN A 87 -6.28 -14.37 7.47
C ASN A 87 -5.84 -13.16 6.66
N CYS A 88 -5.14 -13.40 5.55
CA CYS A 88 -4.88 -12.35 4.58
C CYS A 88 -6.17 -11.91 3.86
N LEU A 89 -6.59 -10.66 4.11
CA LEU A 89 -7.69 -10.04 3.36
C LEU A 89 -7.12 -9.34 2.13
N VAL A 90 -7.80 -9.49 1.00
CA VAL A 90 -7.46 -8.79 -0.26
C VAL A 90 -8.62 -7.91 -0.70
N SER A 91 -8.30 -6.88 -1.48
CA SER A 91 -9.30 -6.04 -2.12
C SER A 91 -10.01 -6.79 -3.23
N ASP A 92 -11.11 -6.18 -3.66
CA ASP A 92 -11.72 -6.51 -4.94
C ASP A 92 -10.72 -6.20 -6.06
N TRP A 93 -10.91 -6.88 -7.18
CA TRP A 93 -10.14 -6.56 -8.38
C TRP A 93 -10.55 -5.18 -8.88
N SER A 94 -9.58 -4.39 -9.32
CA SER A 94 -9.82 -3.20 -10.11
C SER A 94 -10.58 -3.57 -11.39
N VAL A 95 -11.11 -2.53 -12.04
CA VAL A 95 -11.46 -2.61 -13.46
C VAL A 95 -10.23 -3.03 -14.28
N TRP A 96 -10.48 -3.62 -15.44
CA TRP A 96 -9.41 -3.88 -16.40
C TRP A 96 -8.89 -2.55 -16.95
N THR A 97 -7.58 -2.45 -17.15
CA THR A 97 -6.98 -1.38 -17.94
C THR A 97 -7.48 -1.45 -19.38
N ASP A 98 -7.24 -0.37 -20.11
CA ASP A 98 -7.31 -0.39 -21.56
C ASP A 98 -6.32 -1.42 -22.14
N CYS A 99 -6.57 -1.78 -23.40
CA CYS A 99 -5.68 -2.67 -24.10
C CYS A 99 -4.31 -1.99 -24.28
N SER A 100 -3.23 -2.73 -24.05
CA SER A 100 -1.86 -2.23 -24.20
C SER A 100 -1.52 -1.73 -25.61
N VAL A 101 -2.39 -1.99 -26.58
CA VAL A 101 -2.28 -1.57 -27.97
C VAL A 101 -3.59 -0.90 -28.38
N THR A 102 -3.49 0.03 -29.32
CA THR A 102 -4.63 0.69 -29.95
C THR A 102 -5.12 -0.03 -31.20
N CYS A 103 -4.35 -1.00 -31.71
CA CYS A 103 -4.71 -1.88 -32.81
C CYS A 103 -4.09 -3.27 -32.63
N GLY A 104 -4.73 -4.30 -33.20
CA GLY A 104 -4.23 -5.67 -33.16
C GLY A 104 -4.42 -6.34 -31.81
N VAL A 105 -3.48 -7.20 -31.43
CA VAL A 105 -3.53 -8.02 -30.21
C VAL A 105 -2.70 -7.38 -29.11
N GLY A 106 -3.31 -7.13 -27.96
CA GLY A 106 -2.61 -6.65 -26.77
C GLY A 106 -2.98 -7.41 -25.50
N ILE A 107 -2.58 -6.84 -24.37
CA ILE A 107 -2.89 -7.32 -23.03
C ILE A 107 -3.60 -6.21 -22.26
N LYS A 108 -4.62 -6.59 -21.50
CA LYS A 108 -5.19 -5.75 -20.45
C LYS A 108 -4.91 -6.37 -19.09
N GLU A 109 -4.75 -5.53 -18.09
CA GLU A 109 -4.39 -5.92 -16.73
C GLU A 109 -5.46 -5.49 -15.73
N ARG A 110 -5.55 -6.18 -14.60
CA ARG A 110 -6.28 -5.69 -13.43
C ARG A 110 -5.53 -6.08 -12.17
N PHE A 111 -5.71 -5.29 -11.13
CA PHE A 111 -4.92 -5.36 -9.91
C PHE A 111 -5.83 -5.53 -8.71
N ARG A 112 -5.34 -6.19 -7.66
CA ARG A 112 -5.95 -6.15 -6.33
C ARG A 112 -4.86 -6.00 -5.30
N MET A 113 -5.20 -5.46 -4.14
CA MET A 113 -4.26 -5.21 -3.06
C MET A 113 -4.54 -6.10 -1.86
N ILE A 114 -3.60 -6.19 -0.93
CA ILE A 114 -3.85 -6.80 0.38
C ILE A 114 -4.48 -5.71 1.27
N LYS A 115 -5.69 -5.96 1.79
CA LYS A 115 -6.49 -5.03 2.60
C LYS A 115 -5.99 -4.93 4.04
N VAL A 116 -5.44 -6.02 4.61
CA VAL A 116 -5.00 -6.05 6.01
C VAL A 116 -3.48 -6.17 6.10
N ARG A 117 -2.85 -5.04 6.42
CA ARG A 117 -1.48 -4.91 6.96
C ARG A 117 -1.51 -4.31 8.37
N ILE A 118 -2.57 -4.59 9.13
CA ILE A 118 -2.70 -3.98 10.45
C ILE A 118 -1.93 -4.85 11.45
N VAL A 119 -0.92 -4.21 12.03
CA VAL A 119 -0.03 -4.60 13.13
C VAL A 119 1.28 -5.32 12.75
N LEU A 120 2.33 -4.51 12.83
CA LEU A 120 3.78 -4.77 12.84
C LEU A 120 4.43 -4.83 11.46
N THR A 121 4.96 -3.66 11.09
CA THR A 121 6.24 -3.48 10.43
C THR A 121 7.15 -4.70 10.52
N SER A 122 7.64 -5.15 9.36
CA SER A 122 8.48 -6.33 9.13
C SER A 122 7.72 -7.68 9.15
N LEU A 123 7.23 -8.07 7.97
CA LEU A 123 7.35 -9.41 7.35
C LEU A 123 6.28 -9.47 6.25
N ARG A 124 6.75 -9.44 5.00
CA ARG A 124 5.94 -9.55 3.79
C ARG A 124 5.28 -10.92 3.64
N GLU A 125 5.58 -11.87 4.51
CA GLU A 125 5.09 -13.24 4.44
C GLU A 125 4.91 -13.73 5.88
N HIS A 126 3.70 -14.13 6.25
CA HIS A 126 3.30 -15.25 7.11
C HIS A 126 1.98 -14.93 7.83
N PRO A 127 0.96 -15.78 7.70
CA PRO A 127 -0.25 -15.65 8.50
C PRO A 127 0.07 -15.84 9.98
N ARG A 128 -0.43 -14.95 10.85
CA ARG A 128 -0.31 -15.13 12.31
C ARG A 128 -1.28 -16.20 12.79
N ASN A 129 -0.86 -16.97 13.79
CA ASN A 129 -1.68 -17.95 14.51
C ASN A 129 -2.40 -18.95 13.59
N GLY A 130 -1.77 -19.36 12.48
CA GLY A 130 -2.32 -20.36 11.57
C GLY A 130 -3.35 -19.84 10.55
N GLY A 131 -3.43 -18.52 10.32
CA GLY A 131 -4.27 -17.97 9.26
C GLY A 131 -3.87 -18.39 7.83
N ARG A 132 -4.64 -17.98 6.82
CA ARG A 132 -4.34 -18.27 5.40
C ARG A 132 -3.35 -17.26 4.80
N PRO A 133 -2.33 -17.72 4.06
CA PRO A 133 -1.35 -16.83 3.44
C PRO A 133 -1.98 -15.97 2.33
N CYS A 134 -1.37 -14.82 2.09
CA CYS A 134 -1.78 -13.95 1.00
C CYS A 134 -1.56 -14.60 -0.38
N PRO A 135 -2.45 -14.37 -1.35
CA PRO A 135 -2.22 -14.82 -2.71
C PRO A 135 -1.04 -14.07 -3.32
N LYS A 136 -0.05 -14.80 -3.85
CA LYS A 136 1.12 -14.22 -4.53
C LYS A 136 0.75 -13.47 -5.83
N ARG A 137 -0.35 -13.86 -6.48
CA ARG A 137 -0.85 -13.22 -7.72
C ARG A 137 -1.88 -12.15 -7.38
N LEU A 138 -1.39 -10.92 -7.37
CA LEU A 138 -2.16 -9.68 -7.19
C LEU A 138 -2.47 -8.96 -8.52
N VAL A 139 -1.89 -9.43 -9.62
CA VAL A 139 -2.16 -8.95 -10.98
C VAL A 139 -2.79 -10.07 -11.81
N ARG A 140 -3.80 -9.74 -12.59
CA ARG A 140 -4.36 -10.61 -13.63
C ARG A 140 -4.16 -9.95 -14.99
N ARG A 141 -3.77 -10.75 -15.97
CA ARG A 141 -3.56 -10.35 -17.37
C ARG A 141 -4.53 -11.11 -18.26
N LYS A 142 -5.07 -10.45 -19.28
CA LYS A 142 -5.91 -11.09 -20.30
C LYS A 142 -5.60 -10.49 -21.67
N LYS A 143 -5.63 -11.34 -22.71
CA LYS A 143 -5.56 -10.91 -24.11
C LYS A 143 -6.74 -9.99 -24.46
N CYS A 144 -6.46 -8.95 -25.22
CA CYS A 144 -7.44 -8.05 -25.81
C CYS A 144 -7.16 -7.84 -27.30
N HIS A 145 -8.19 -7.42 -28.03
CA HIS A 145 -8.14 -7.17 -29.47
C HIS A 145 -8.63 -5.73 -29.71
N ALA A 146 -7.72 -4.84 -30.09
CA ALA A 146 -7.99 -3.41 -30.22
C ALA A 146 -8.34 -3.01 -31.66
N GLY A 147 -9.13 -3.81 -32.37
CA GLY A 147 -9.42 -3.59 -33.79
C GLY A 147 -8.26 -3.96 -34.72
N GLN A 148 -8.41 -3.74 -36.01
CA GLN A 148 -7.39 -4.09 -37.00
C GLN A 148 -6.33 -2.99 -37.11
N CYS A 149 -5.05 -3.36 -37.21
CA CYS A 149 -4.01 -2.40 -37.54
C CYS A 149 -4.05 -2.06 -39.04
N ASN A 150 -3.98 -0.78 -39.36
CA ASN A 150 -3.75 -0.34 -40.73
C ASN A 150 -2.29 -0.65 -41.09
N LYS A 151 -2.09 -1.27 -42.25
CA LYS A 151 -0.77 -1.63 -42.79
C LYS A 151 -0.15 -0.45 -43.50
#